data_AF-Q2T545-F1
#
_entry.id   AF-Q2T545-F1
#
_cell.length_a   1.000
_cell.length_b   1.000
_cell.length_c   1.000
_cell.angle_alpha   90.00
_cell.angle_beta   90.00
_cell.angle_gamma   90.00
#
_symmetry.space_group_name_H-M   'P 1'
#
loop_
_entity.id
_entity.type
_entity.pdbx_description
1 polymer ?
#
loop_
_entity_poly.entity_id
_entity_poly.type
_entity_poly.pdbx_seq_one_letter_code
_entity_poly.pdbx_strand_id
1 'polypeptide(L)'
;MRRVSSFLLRLTIIGVLLHVYVGLRLLPDLAPPAARYAGALWLVASCFLIPLGMLSRVFERQPLGDRVAWAGLLAMGFFSSLLVLTLARDVLLAALAAINALAPGAVPFSHWRAQTSAGVPLAALAVSVVGFVNARRRARVVDVAVPIDDLPAALDGFTIVQISDIHVGPTIKRGYVEAIVDAVNRLKPDLVAVTGDVVDGTVAQLAGHAAPLGRLRARHGAFVVTGNHEYYSGADEWIAEFRRIGLAVLLNEHRTIDHGDGQLVIAGVTDYSAGHFDPAHQSDPSAALAGAPVDVRIRVLLAHQPRSASAAADAGFTLQLSGHTHGGQFFPWNFFVRLQQPFTAGLARLNGLWVYTSRGTGYWGPPKRLGAPSEITRVRLVRDDGNRAGAGAGASATLNAER
;
A
#
# COMPACT_ATOMS: atom_id res chain seq x y z
N MET A 1 24.44 -11.23 11.49
CA MET A 1 23.50 -11.97 12.38
C MET A 1 23.14 -11.21 13.68
N ARG A 2 24.05 -10.52 14.40
CA ARG A 2 23.72 -9.84 15.68
C ARG A 2 22.69 -8.68 15.61
N ARG A 3 22.61 -7.91 14.51
CA ARG A 3 21.70 -6.74 14.40
C ARG A 3 20.22 -7.09 14.16
N VAL A 4 19.94 -8.21 13.47
CA VAL A 4 18.56 -8.65 13.18
C VAL A 4 17.88 -9.15 14.47
N SER A 5 18.63 -9.84 15.33
CA SER A 5 18.15 -10.33 16.63
C SER A 5 17.73 -9.19 17.57
N SER A 6 18.51 -8.09 17.64
CA SER A 6 18.17 -6.96 18.52
C SER A 6 17.00 -6.11 18.02
N PHE A 7 16.76 -6.04 16.70
CA PHE A 7 15.57 -5.39 16.15
C PHE A 7 14.30 -6.19 16.45
N LEU A 8 14.30 -7.48 16.14
CA LEU A 8 13.16 -8.37 16.39
C LEU A 8 12.81 -8.44 17.88
N LEU A 9 13.82 -8.51 18.75
CA LEU A 9 13.62 -8.49 20.20
C LEU A 9 12.91 -7.21 20.65
N ARG A 10 13.35 -6.04 20.17
CA ARG A 10 12.71 -4.75 20.50
C ARG A 10 11.27 -4.70 20.01
N LEU A 11 11.00 -5.16 18.79
CA LEU A 11 9.65 -5.22 18.24
C LEU A 11 8.74 -6.11 19.08
N THR A 12 9.21 -7.29 19.49
CA THR A 12 8.46 -8.20 20.36
C THR A 12 8.20 -7.58 21.73
N ILE A 13 9.21 -6.97 22.36
CA ILE A 13 9.03 -6.30 23.67
C ILE A 13 7.99 -5.19 23.57
N ILE A 14 8.09 -4.31 22.57
CA ILE A 14 7.10 -3.25 22.33
C ILE A 14 5.71 -3.85 22.12
N GLY A 15 5.61 -4.89 21.28
CA GLY A 15 4.36 -5.61 21.05
C GLY A 15 3.72 -6.11 22.36
N VAL A 16 4.49 -6.81 23.21
CA VAL A 16 4.02 -7.31 24.50
C VAL A 16 3.59 -6.16 25.42
N LEU A 17 4.37 -5.08 25.51
CA LEU A 17 4.02 -3.91 26.33
C LEU A 17 2.71 -3.26 25.89
N LEU A 18 2.45 -3.17 24.58
CA LEU A 18 1.19 -2.66 24.06
C LEU A 18 0.00 -3.56 24.42
N HIS A 19 0.17 -4.89 24.41
CA HIS A 19 -0.86 -5.82 24.85
C HIS A 19 -1.15 -5.69 26.35
N VAL A 20 -0.09 -5.58 27.17
CA VAL A 20 -0.21 -5.33 28.61
C VAL A 20 -0.94 -4.00 28.85
N TYR A 21 -0.58 -2.94 28.15
CA TYR A 21 -1.27 -1.64 28.23
C TYR A 21 -2.78 -1.78 27.93
N VAL A 22 -3.16 -2.39 26.81
CA VAL A 22 -4.58 -2.60 26.47
C VAL A 22 -5.29 -3.42 27.56
N GLY A 23 -4.64 -4.47 28.06
CA GLY A 23 -5.16 -5.30 29.14
C GLY A 23 -5.42 -4.49 30.43
N LEU A 24 -4.44 -3.71 30.87
CA LEU A 24 -4.54 -2.87 32.07
C LEU A 24 -5.62 -1.79 31.94
N ARG A 25 -5.85 -1.26 30.73
CA ARG A 25 -6.83 -0.19 30.51
C ARG A 25 -8.25 -0.70 30.37
N LEU A 26 -8.47 -1.89 29.80
CA LEU A 26 -9.82 -2.41 29.54
C LEU A 26 -10.28 -3.42 30.59
N LEU A 27 -9.49 -4.45 30.90
CA LEU A 27 -9.94 -5.62 31.64
C LEU A 27 -10.46 -5.36 33.07
N PRO A 28 -9.88 -4.44 33.88
CA PRO A 28 -10.35 -4.22 35.24
C PRO A 28 -11.81 -3.80 35.32
N ASP A 29 -12.27 -2.98 34.38
CA ASP A 29 -13.64 -2.44 34.35
C ASP A 29 -14.59 -3.25 33.45
N LEU A 30 -14.09 -4.33 32.82
CA LEU A 30 -14.87 -5.15 31.90
C LEU A 30 -15.73 -6.16 32.68
N ALA A 31 -17.05 -6.04 32.54
CA ALA A 31 -18.04 -6.95 33.08
C ALA A 31 -18.86 -7.59 31.93
N PRO A 32 -19.31 -8.85 32.06
CA PRO A 32 -19.13 -9.76 33.20
C PRO A 32 -17.71 -10.37 33.28
N PRO A 33 -17.35 -11.09 34.38
CA PRO A 33 -16.04 -11.73 34.52
C PRO A 33 -15.64 -12.63 33.33
N ALA A 34 -16.62 -13.31 32.73
CA ALA A 34 -16.40 -14.11 31.52
C ALA A 34 -15.81 -13.27 30.36
N ALA A 35 -16.30 -12.04 30.15
CA ALA A 35 -15.76 -11.14 29.14
C ALA A 35 -14.33 -10.70 29.46
N ARG A 36 -14.02 -10.49 30.75
CA ARG A 36 -12.66 -10.22 31.23
C ARG A 36 -11.70 -11.37 30.92
N TYR A 37 -12.07 -12.60 31.25
CA TYR A 37 -11.23 -13.78 30.97
C TYR A 37 -11.08 -14.02 29.47
N ALA A 38 -12.15 -13.85 28.68
CA ALA A 38 -12.08 -13.95 27.23
C ALA A 38 -11.16 -12.89 26.62
N GLY A 39 -11.24 -11.64 27.08
CA GLY A 39 -10.35 -10.56 26.65
C GLY A 39 -8.88 -10.81 27.01
N ALA A 40 -8.61 -11.30 28.23
CA ALA A 40 -7.27 -11.68 28.66
C ALA A 40 -6.70 -12.82 27.82
N LEU A 41 -7.48 -13.88 27.61
CA LEU A 41 -7.09 -15.01 26.77
C LEU A 41 -6.82 -14.57 25.34
N TRP A 42 -7.67 -13.71 24.79
CA TRP A 42 -7.48 -13.18 23.44
C TRP A 42 -6.19 -12.34 23.33
N LEU A 43 -5.89 -11.47 24.29
CA LEU A 43 -4.64 -10.69 24.31
C LEU A 43 -3.40 -11.58 24.39
N VAL A 44 -3.44 -12.63 25.21
CA VAL A 44 -2.35 -13.61 25.28
C VAL A 44 -2.23 -14.35 23.95
N ALA A 45 -3.34 -14.82 23.37
CA ALA A 45 -3.33 -15.50 22.08
C ALA A 45 -2.79 -14.60 20.95
N SER A 46 -3.20 -13.32 20.90
CA SER A 46 -2.77 -12.39 19.85
C SER A 46 -1.28 -12.07 19.91
N CYS A 47 -0.66 -12.08 21.10
CA CYS A 47 0.80 -11.97 21.25
C CYS A 47 1.56 -13.04 20.46
N PHE A 48 0.98 -14.24 20.30
CA PHE A 48 1.60 -15.34 19.54
C PHE A 48 1.09 -15.41 18.10
N LEU A 49 -0.22 -15.23 17.90
CA LEU A 49 -0.83 -15.31 16.57
C LEU A 49 -0.27 -14.26 15.61
N ILE A 50 -0.05 -13.03 16.08
CA ILE A 50 0.43 -11.94 15.22
C ILE A 50 1.83 -12.24 14.64
N PRO A 51 2.88 -12.52 15.44
CA PRO A 51 4.18 -12.91 14.91
C PRO A 51 4.12 -14.15 14.03
N LEU A 52 3.35 -15.18 14.42
CA LEU A 52 3.18 -16.40 13.61
C LEU A 52 2.56 -16.09 12.24
N GLY A 53 1.55 -15.22 12.18
CA GLY A 53 0.94 -14.78 10.93
C GLY A 53 1.88 -13.98 10.05
N MET A 54 2.70 -13.10 10.63
CA MET A 54 3.72 -12.34 9.87
C MET A 54 4.83 -13.23 9.31
N LEU A 55 5.15 -14.33 10.01
CA LEU A 55 6.12 -15.33 9.58
C LEU A 55 5.49 -16.45 8.72
N SER A 56 4.19 -16.37 8.43
CA SER A 56 3.46 -17.42 7.69
C SER A 56 4.05 -17.73 6.30
N ARG A 57 4.72 -16.75 5.67
CA ARG A 57 5.42 -16.91 4.39
C ARG A 57 6.59 -17.91 4.42
N VAL A 58 7.14 -18.21 5.60
CA VAL A 58 8.22 -19.19 5.79
C VAL A 58 7.68 -20.63 5.78
N PHE A 59 6.37 -20.83 5.94
CA PHE A 59 5.78 -22.15 5.95
C PHE A 59 5.59 -22.66 4.52
N GLU A 60 6.38 -23.65 4.12
CA GLU A 60 6.28 -24.30 2.81
C GLU A 60 5.00 -25.13 2.65
N ARG A 61 4.44 -25.64 3.76
CA ARG A 61 3.26 -26.52 3.76
C ARG A 61 1.96 -25.71 3.69
N GLN A 62 1.40 -25.61 2.48
CA GLN A 62 0.02 -25.17 2.28
C GLN A 62 -0.96 -26.36 2.41
N PRO A 63 -2.15 -26.19 3.02
CA PRO A 63 -2.84 -24.94 3.37
C PRO A 63 -2.61 -24.44 4.82
N LEU A 64 -1.71 -25.07 5.58
CA LEU A 64 -1.51 -24.69 6.99
C LEU A 64 -0.94 -23.27 7.09
N GLY A 65 0.04 -22.91 6.26
CA GLY A 65 0.60 -21.56 6.19
C GLY A 65 -0.47 -20.49 5.97
N ASP A 66 -1.38 -20.71 5.01
CA ASP A 66 -2.50 -19.82 4.74
C ASP A 66 -3.42 -19.63 5.96
N ARG A 67 -3.76 -20.71 6.69
CA ARG A 67 -4.60 -20.63 7.89
C ARG A 67 -3.93 -19.86 9.02
N VAL A 68 -2.64 -20.09 9.24
CA VAL A 68 -1.84 -19.36 10.24
C VAL A 68 -1.76 -17.87 9.87
N ALA A 69 -1.55 -17.56 8.59
CA ALA A 69 -1.56 -16.20 8.08
C ALA A 69 -2.91 -15.52 8.37
N TRP A 70 -4.02 -16.17 8.01
CA TRP A 70 -5.35 -15.64 8.26
C TRP A 70 -5.60 -15.32 9.74
N ALA A 71 -5.30 -16.26 10.63
CA ALA A 71 -5.48 -16.07 12.06
C ALA A 71 -4.64 -14.90 12.60
N GLY A 72 -3.35 -14.85 12.26
CA GLY A 72 -2.44 -13.81 12.74
C GLY A 72 -2.72 -12.43 12.17
N LEU A 73 -3.01 -12.34 10.87
CA LEU A 73 -3.28 -11.06 10.19
C LEU A 73 -4.64 -10.47 10.61
N LEU A 74 -5.65 -11.30 10.85
CA LEU A 74 -6.93 -10.84 11.44
C LEU A 74 -6.72 -10.40 12.89
N ALA A 75 -5.96 -11.16 13.69
CA ALA A 75 -5.61 -10.77 15.06
C ALA A 75 -4.87 -9.43 15.07
N MET A 76 -3.94 -9.21 14.13
CA MET A 76 -3.19 -7.96 14.00
C MET A 76 -4.09 -6.77 13.66
N GLY A 77 -5.00 -6.95 12.69
CA GLY A 77 -5.95 -5.92 12.30
C GLY A 77 -6.90 -5.52 13.44
N PHE A 78 -7.42 -6.49 14.18
CA PHE A 78 -8.28 -6.26 15.32
C PHE A 78 -7.53 -5.67 16.52
N PHE A 79 -6.33 -6.18 16.85
CA PHE A 79 -5.47 -5.61 17.89
C PHE A 79 -5.13 -4.14 17.61
N SER A 80 -4.81 -3.80 16.36
CA SER A 80 -4.54 -2.42 15.99
C SER A 80 -5.76 -1.50 16.21
N SER A 81 -6.97 -1.96 15.83
CA SER A 81 -8.21 -1.22 16.14
C SER A 81 -8.41 -1.05 17.64
N LEU A 82 -8.18 -2.12 18.41
CA LEU A 82 -8.36 -2.14 19.86
C LEU A 82 -7.38 -1.18 20.56
N LEU A 83 -6.11 -1.17 20.14
CA LEU A 83 -5.09 -0.28 20.66
C LEU A 83 -5.45 1.20 20.41
N VAL A 84 -5.80 1.55 19.18
CA VAL A 84 -6.16 2.92 18.80
C VAL A 84 -7.37 3.41 19.58
N LEU A 85 -8.41 2.58 19.69
CA LEU A 85 -9.63 2.95 20.43
C LEU A 85 -9.40 2.98 21.95
N THR A 86 -8.46 2.20 22.47
CA THR A 86 -8.04 2.29 23.88
C THR A 86 -7.32 3.61 24.16
N LEU A 87 -6.42 4.04 23.26
CA LEU A 87 -5.77 5.35 23.35
C LEU A 87 -6.80 6.50 23.27
N ALA A 88 -7.76 6.40 22.35
CA ALA A 88 -8.84 7.39 22.25
C ALA A 88 -9.73 7.41 23.51
N ARG A 89 -10.04 6.23 24.08
CA ARG A 89 -10.72 6.12 25.38
C ARG A 89 -9.94 6.80 26.49
N ASP A 90 -8.62 6.67 26.51
CA ASP A 90 -7.79 7.30 27.53
C ASP A 90 -7.81 8.83 27.45
N VAL A 91 -7.77 9.39 26.24
CA VAL A 91 -7.95 10.84 26.03
C VAL A 91 -9.34 11.30 26.51
N LEU A 92 -10.40 10.56 26.16
CA LEU A 92 -11.75 10.84 26.62
C LEU A 92 -11.84 10.81 28.16
N LEU A 93 -11.33 9.75 28.80
CA LEU A 93 -11.37 9.62 30.25
C LEU A 93 -10.52 10.67 30.94
N ALA A 94 -9.38 11.08 30.38
CA ALA A 94 -8.59 12.18 30.91
C ALA A 94 -9.37 13.51 30.88
N ALA A 95 -10.07 13.79 29.78
CA ALA A 95 -10.92 14.97 29.66
C ALA A 95 -12.09 14.95 30.67
N LEU A 96 -12.77 13.80 30.81
CA LEU A 96 -13.86 13.64 31.78
C LEU A 96 -13.36 13.74 33.23
N ALA A 97 -12.17 13.23 33.52
CA ALA A 97 -11.54 13.35 34.84
C ALA A 97 -11.20 14.82 35.16
N ALA A 98 -10.68 15.58 34.20
CA ALA A 98 -10.42 17.01 34.36
C ALA A 98 -11.73 17.79 34.63
N ILE A 99 -12.80 17.49 33.90
CA ILE A 99 -14.12 18.09 34.14
C ILE A 99 -14.61 17.75 35.55
N ASN A 100 -14.54 16.49 35.96
CA ASN A 100 -14.97 16.06 37.29
C ASN A 100 -14.11 16.64 38.42
N ALA A 101 -12.83 16.94 38.16
CA ALA A 101 -11.95 17.60 39.14
C ALA A 101 -12.31 19.09 39.32
N LEU A 102 -12.72 19.76 38.24
CA LEU A 102 -13.14 21.18 38.27
C LEU A 102 -14.58 21.34 38.77
N ALA A 103 -15.46 20.39 38.46
CA ALA A 103 -16.87 20.38 38.85
C ALA A 103 -17.27 18.96 39.30
N PRO A 104 -17.05 18.61 40.59
CA PRO A 104 -17.37 17.30 41.13
C PRO A 104 -18.85 16.93 40.92
N GLY A 105 -19.10 15.76 40.35
CA GLY A 105 -20.46 15.27 40.08
C GLY A 105 -21.08 15.79 38.79
N ALA A 106 -20.42 16.68 38.05
CA ALA A 106 -20.91 17.17 36.76
C ALA A 106 -20.97 16.07 35.68
N VAL A 107 -20.15 15.02 35.81
CA VAL A 107 -20.13 13.88 34.89
C VAL A 107 -20.13 12.55 35.66
N PRO A 108 -20.88 11.53 35.20
CA PRO A 108 -20.87 10.22 35.83
C PRO A 108 -19.62 9.42 35.41
N PHE A 109 -18.45 9.80 35.93
CA PHE A 109 -17.15 9.27 35.49
C PHE A 109 -17.03 7.74 35.58
N SER A 110 -17.49 7.15 36.69
CA SER A 110 -17.48 5.69 36.89
C SER A 110 -18.32 4.94 35.85
N HIS A 111 -19.46 5.51 35.47
CA HIS A 111 -20.34 4.97 34.44
C HIS A 111 -19.66 4.97 33.07
N TRP A 112 -19.09 6.11 32.67
CA TRP A 112 -18.33 6.23 31.43
C TRP A 112 -17.13 5.28 31.38
N ARG A 113 -16.39 5.15 32.50
CA ARG A 113 -15.25 4.24 32.60
C ARG A 113 -15.65 2.77 32.36
N ALA A 114 -16.75 2.32 32.97
CA ALA A 114 -17.26 0.96 32.80
C ALA A 114 -17.83 0.72 31.40
N GLN A 115 -18.70 1.61 30.91
CA GLN A 115 -19.32 1.47 29.59
C GLN A 115 -18.30 1.49 28.45
N THR A 116 -17.31 2.38 28.51
CA THR A 116 -16.27 2.46 27.47
C THR A 116 -15.33 1.25 27.49
N SER A 117 -15.13 0.60 28.65
CA SER A 117 -14.37 -0.65 28.72
C SER A 117 -15.03 -1.76 27.89
N ALA A 118 -16.37 -1.90 27.98
CA ALA A 118 -17.13 -2.84 27.16
C ALA A 118 -17.32 -2.37 25.70
N GLY A 119 -17.49 -1.05 25.50
CA GLY A 119 -17.74 -0.46 24.19
C GLY A 119 -16.53 -0.49 23.26
N VAL A 120 -15.31 -0.33 23.77
CA VAL A 120 -14.09 -0.30 22.95
C VAL A 120 -13.85 -1.60 22.17
N PRO A 121 -13.90 -2.81 22.78
CA PRO A 121 -13.81 -4.07 22.03
C PRO A 121 -14.87 -4.24 20.94
N LEU A 122 -16.12 -3.84 21.22
CA LEU A 122 -17.22 -3.91 20.25
C LEU A 122 -17.00 -2.94 19.08
N ALA A 123 -16.58 -1.72 19.38
CA ALA A 123 -16.22 -0.73 18.36
C ALA A 123 -15.00 -1.17 17.55
N ALA A 124 -13.99 -1.77 18.19
CA ALA A 124 -12.82 -2.32 17.51
C ALA A 124 -13.21 -3.46 16.56
N LEU A 125 -14.18 -4.30 16.94
CA LEU A 125 -14.69 -5.37 16.11
C LEU A 125 -15.44 -4.79 14.90
N ALA A 126 -16.36 -3.85 15.13
CA ALA A 126 -17.11 -3.18 14.07
C ALA A 126 -16.18 -2.50 13.05
N VAL A 127 -15.20 -1.73 13.52
CA VAL A 127 -14.19 -1.07 12.67
C VAL A 127 -13.36 -2.09 11.89
N SER A 128 -13.00 -3.21 12.51
CA SER A 128 -12.22 -4.26 11.85
C SER A 128 -13.04 -4.99 10.79
N VAL A 129 -14.33 -5.26 11.05
CA VAL A 129 -15.25 -5.86 10.08
C VAL A 129 -15.48 -4.93 8.89
N VAL A 130 -15.75 -3.65 9.13
CA VAL A 130 -15.89 -2.64 8.06
C VAL A 130 -14.60 -2.56 7.25
N GLY A 131 -13.45 -2.49 7.92
CA GLY A 131 -12.15 -2.46 7.25
C GLY A 131 -11.86 -3.72 6.44
N PHE A 132 -12.27 -4.89 6.94
CA PHE A 132 -12.14 -6.17 6.25
C PHE A 132 -13.02 -6.23 5.00
N VAL A 133 -14.29 -5.85 5.11
CA VAL A 133 -15.19 -5.78 3.96
C VAL A 133 -14.62 -4.83 2.89
N ASN A 134 -14.08 -3.68 3.28
CA ASN A 134 -13.44 -2.76 2.35
C ASN A 134 -12.18 -3.33 1.70
N ALA A 135 -11.34 -4.04 2.45
CA ALA A 135 -10.12 -4.67 1.92
C ALA A 135 -10.42 -5.82 0.94
N ARG A 136 -11.49 -6.58 1.17
CA ARG A 136 -11.89 -7.72 0.33
C ARG A 136 -12.65 -7.34 -0.93
N ARG A 137 -13.15 -6.10 -1.02
CA ARG A 137 -13.78 -5.60 -2.25
C ARG A 137 -12.72 -5.47 -3.35
N ARG A 138 -13.14 -5.76 -4.58
CA ARG A 138 -12.33 -5.44 -5.76
C ARG A 138 -12.01 -3.94 -5.76
N ALA A 139 -10.75 -3.61 -6.02
CA ALA A 139 -10.31 -2.22 -6.15
C ALA A 139 -11.18 -1.44 -7.16
N ARG A 140 -11.51 -0.20 -6.81
CA ARG A 140 -12.33 0.67 -7.66
C ARG A 140 -11.46 1.28 -8.76
N VAL A 141 -12.07 1.61 -9.89
CA VAL A 141 -11.36 2.39 -10.91
C VAL A 141 -11.33 3.85 -10.46
N VAL A 142 -10.15 4.45 -10.47
CA VAL A 142 -9.94 5.87 -10.17
C VAL A 142 -9.37 6.53 -11.41
N ASP A 143 -10.00 7.62 -11.85
CA ASP A 143 -9.59 8.38 -13.02
C ASP A 143 -8.73 9.58 -12.62
N VAL A 144 -7.56 9.71 -13.25
CA VAL A 144 -6.59 10.78 -12.95
C VAL A 144 -6.15 11.41 -14.26
N ALA A 145 -6.46 12.68 -14.45
CA ALA A 145 -5.93 13.45 -15.55
C ALA A 145 -4.59 14.08 -15.14
N VAL A 146 -3.54 13.82 -15.91
CA VAL A 146 -2.21 14.41 -15.70
C VAL A 146 -1.98 15.47 -16.77
N PRO A 147 -2.01 16.77 -16.42
CA PRO A 147 -1.79 17.84 -17.37
C PRO A 147 -0.30 17.93 -17.71
N ILE A 148 0.03 17.75 -18.99
CA ILE A 148 1.40 17.79 -19.50
C ILE A 148 1.56 18.98 -20.43
N ASP A 149 2.57 19.79 -20.11
CA ASP A 149 3.01 20.92 -20.93
C ASP A 149 3.55 20.42 -22.28
N ASP A 150 3.15 21.07 -23.38
CA ASP A 150 3.55 20.72 -24.75
C ASP A 150 3.29 19.25 -25.15
N LEU A 151 2.21 18.64 -24.62
CA LEU A 151 1.84 17.26 -24.96
C LEU A 151 1.59 17.12 -26.49
N PRO A 152 2.28 16.19 -27.19
CA PRO A 152 1.99 15.90 -28.59
C PRO A 152 0.52 15.55 -28.81
N ALA A 153 -0.07 15.99 -29.94
CA ALA A 153 -1.50 15.83 -30.19
C ALA A 153 -1.97 14.37 -30.15
N ALA A 154 -1.20 13.43 -30.69
CA ALA A 154 -1.55 12.00 -30.62
C ALA A 154 -1.45 11.39 -29.23
N LEU A 155 -0.80 12.04 -28.27
CA LEU A 155 -0.72 11.57 -26.88
C LEU A 155 -1.80 12.17 -25.98
N ASP A 156 -2.56 13.16 -26.46
CA ASP A 156 -3.71 13.68 -25.72
C ASP A 156 -4.79 12.61 -25.61
N GLY A 157 -5.13 12.25 -24.37
CA GLY A 157 -6.03 11.15 -24.08
C GLY A 157 -5.36 9.78 -23.96
N PHE A 158 -4.04 9.67 -24.12
CA PHE A 158 -3.32 8.41 -23.91
C PHE A 158 -3.58 7.87 -22.50
N THR A 159 -3.98 6.60 -22.41
CA THR A 159 -4.40 5.99 -21.14
C THR A 159 -3.42 4.94 -20.63
N ILE A 160 -2.94 5.14 -19.40
CA ILE A 160 -2.14 4.18 -18.65
C ILE A 160 -2.99 3.66 -17.50
N VAL A 161 -3.27 2.36 -17.48
CA VAL A 161 -3.90 1.74 -16.30
C VAL A 161 -2.83 1.17 -15.40
N GLN A 162 -2.70 1.76 -14.21
CA GLN A 162 -1.79 1.34 -13.16
C GLN A 162 -2.49 0.39 -12.19
N ILE A 163 -1.84 -0.73 -11.90
CA ILE A 163 -2.10 -1.57 -10.73
C ILE A 163 -0.81 -1.71 -9.93
N SER A 164 -0.92 -1.82 -8.61
CA SER A 164 0.24 -1.80 -7.71
C SER A 164 -0.08 -2.55 -6.43
N ASP A 165 0.92 -3.05 -5.71
CA ASP A 165 0.75 -3.56 -4.33
C ASP A 165 -0.41 -4.56 -4.23
N ILE A 166 -0.42 -5.54 -5.13
CA ILE A 166 -1.47 -6.57 -5.18
C ILE A 166 -1.31 -7.53 -4.01
N HIS A 167 -0.06 -7.83 -3.62
CA HIS A 167 0.30 -8.75 -2.55
C HIS A 167 -0.42 -10.10 -2.66
N VAL A 168 -0.36 -10.73 -3.84
CA VAL A 168 -0.76 -12.13 -4.00
C VAL A 168 0.01 -12.95 -2.98
N GLY A 169 -0.68 -13.72 -2.16
CA GLY A 169 -0.08 -14.28 -0.96
C GLY A 169 -1.07 -15.15 -0.20
N PRO A 170 -0.90 -15.30 1.12
CA PRO A 170 -1.74 -16.20 1.91
C PRO A 170 -3.23 -15.83 1.93
N THR A 171 -3.57 -14.55 1.81
CA THR A 171 -4.95 -14.07 1.91
C THR A 171 -5.51 -13.51 0.60
N ILE A 172 -4.65 -13.10 -0.35
CA ILE A 172 -5.05 -12.67 -1.69
C ILE A 172 -4.63 -13.75 -2.68
N LYS A 173 -5.61 -14.38 -3.33
CA LYS A 173 -5.42 -15.54 -4.21
C LYS A 173 -6.00 -15.26 -5.59
N ARG A 174 -5.81 -16.22 -6.49
CA ARG A 174 -6.20 -16.19 -7.92
C ARG A 174 -7.48 -15.41 -8.22
N GLY A 175 -8.61 -15.75 -7.58
CA GLY A 175 -9.90 -15.12 -7.91
C GLY A 175 -9.93 -13.60 -7.74
N TYR A 176 -9.13 -13.04 -6.80
CA TYR A 176 -8.99 -11.59 -6.69
C TYR A 176 -8.22 -11.02 -7.89
N VAL A 177 -7.10 -11.66 -8.26
CA VAL A 177 -6.27 -11.26 -9.39
C VAL A 177 -7.07 -11.31 -10.69
N GLU A 178 -7.89 -12.34 -10.89
CA GLU A 178 -8.79 -12.47 -12.04
C GLU A 178 -9.77 -11.29 -12.11
N ALA A 179 -10.41 -10.95 -10.99
CA ALA A 179 -11.34 -9.81 -10.93
C ALA A 179 -10.65 -8.45 -11.22
N ILE A 180 -9.39 -8.29 -10.82
CA ILE A 180 -8.57 -7.10 -11.15
C ILE A 180 -8.25 -7.07 -12.65
N VAL A 181 -7.72 -8.17 -13.20
CA VAL A 181 -7.36 -8.26 -14.61
C VAL A 181 -8.57 -8.04 -15.51
N ASP A 182 -9.73 -8.61 -15.17
CA ASP A 182 -10.96 -8.39 -15.91
C ASP A 182 -11.40 -6.92 -15.85
N ALA A 183 -11.19 -6.25 -14.72
CA ALA A 183 -11.49 -4.82 -14.59
C ALA A 183 -10.54 -3.94 -15.41
N VAL A 184 -9.24 -4.24 -15.41
CA VAL A 184 -8.25 -3.55 -16.23
C VAL A 184 -8.56 -3.73 -17.72
N ASN A 185 -8.79 -4.96 -18.17
CA ASN A 185 -9.08 -5.26 -19.57
C ASN A 185 -10.37 -4.60 -20.08
N ARG A 186 -11.39 -4.43 -19.23
CA ARG A 186 -12.61 -3.68 -19.57
C ARG A 186 -12.36 -2.20 -19.85
N LEU A 187 -11.30 -1.61 -19.30
CA LEU A 187 -10.93 -0.23 -19.55
C LEU A 187 -10.30 -0.03 -20.94
N LYS A 188 -9.85 -1.12 -21.60
CA LYS A 188 -9.17 -1.11 -22.90
C LYS A 188 -8.03 -0.06 -22.97
N PRO A 189 -7.07 -0.10 -22.04
CA PRO A 189 -6.04 0.93 -21.95
C PRO A 189 -5.05 0.86 -23.10
N ASP A 190 -4.37 1.98 -23.35
CA ASP A 190 -3.24 2.01 -24.27
C ASP A 190 -2.04 1.26 -23.68
N LEU A 191 -1.83 1.34 -22.36
CA LEU A 191 -0.74 0.67 -21.66
C LEU A 191 -1.18 0.20 -20.26
N VAL A 192 -0.68 -0.95 -19.79
CA VAL A 192 -0.78 -1.35 -18.38
C VAL A 192 0.56 -1.18 -17.69
N ALA A 193 0.54 -0.55 -16.50
CA ALA A 193 1.69 -0.43 -15.62
C ALA A 193 1.46 -1.21 -14.32
N VAL A 194 2.37 -2.13 -13.99
CA VAL A 194 2.38 -2.87 -12.73
C VAL A 194 3.55 -2.37 -11.88
N THR A 195 3.28 -1.53 -10.88
CA THR A 195 4.32 -0.78 -10.17
C THR A 195 4.82 -1.47 -8.90
N GLY A 196 5.14 -2.76 -8.96
CA GLY A 196 5.77 -3.53 -7.87
C GLY A 196 4.83 -4.05 -6.77
N ASP A 197 5.42 -4.82 -5.86
CA ASP A 197 4.76 -5.52 -4.74
C ASP A 197 3.56 -6.36 -5.20
N VAL A 198 3.81 -7.19 -6.21
CA VAL A 198 2.81 -8.07 -6.79
C VAL A 198 2.54 -9.27 -5.86
N VAL A 199 3.55 -9.73 -5.11
CA VAL A 199 3.54 -11.04 -4.43
C VAL A 199 4.20 -11.03 -3.04
N ASP A 200 3.76 -11.92 -2.15
CA ASP A 200 4.23 -12.06 -0.76
C ASP A 200 4.79 -13.47 -0.44
N GLY A 201 5.31 -14.17 -1.45
CA GLY A 201 5.83 -15.54 -1.31
C GLY A 201 6.50 -16.03 -2.58
N THR A 202 7.06 -17.23 -2.58
CA THR A 202 7.89 -17.72 -3.69
C THR A 202 7.06 -18.06 -4.94
N VAL A 203 7.72 -18.08 -6.10
CA VAL A 203 7.12 -18.50 -7.37
C VAL A 203 6.47 -19.89 -7.23
N ALA A 204 7.17 -20.84 -6.60
CA ALA A 204 6.65 -22.20 -6.38
C ALA A 204 5.30 -22.21 -5.64
N GLN A 205 5.10 -21.27 -4.72
CA GLN A 205 3.86 -21.16 -3.94
C GLN A 205 2.76 -20.39 -4.69
N LEU A 206 3.11 -19.35 -5.44
CA LEU A 206 2.15 -18.33 -5.86
C LEU A 206 2.01 -18.15 -7.38
N ALA A 207 2.85 -18.75 -8.22
CA ALA A 207 2.77 -18.61 -9.67
C ALA A 207 1.36 -18.92 -10.20
N GLY A 208 0.72 -20.00 -9.73
CA GLY A 208 -0.65 -20.35 -10.12
C GLY A 208 -1.72 -19.32 -9.71
N HIS A 209 -1.47 -18.54 -8.66
CA HIS A 209 -2.35 -17.46 -8.22
C HIS A 209 -2.08 -16.14 -8.95
N ALA A 210 -0.83 -15.86 -9.32
CA ALA A 210 -0.42 -14.68 -10.08
C ALA A 210 -0.63 -14.82 -11.60
N ALA A 211 -0.72 -16.06 -12.10
CA ALA A 211 -0.88 -16.39 -13.52
C ALA A 211 -1.94 -15.57 -14.29
N PRO A 212 -3.10 -15.18 -13.71
CA PRO A 212 -4.05 -14.31 -14.41
C PRO A 212 -3.47 -12.99 -14.91
N LEU A 213 -2.39 -12.46 -14.31
CA LEU A 213 -1.72 -11.23 -14.77
C LEU A 213 -1.23 -11.35 -16.22
N GLY A 214 -0.88 -12.55 -16.68
CA GLY A 214 -0.53 -12.80 -18.08
C GLY A 214 -1.69 -12.61 -19.07
N ARG A 215 -2.92 -12.37 -18.58
CA ARG A 215 -4.08 -12.03 -19.42
C ARG A 215 -4.34 -10.52 -19.50
N LEU A 216 -3.48 -9.68 -18.92
CA LEU A 216 -3.57 -8.23 -19.09
C LEU A 216 -3.43 -7.87 -20.57
N ARG A 217 -4.33 -7.02 -21.06
CA ARG A 217 -4.39 -6.59 -22.46
C ARG A 217 -4.38 -5.08 -22.52
N ALA A 218 -3.46 -4.55 -23.32
CA ALA A 218 -3.36 -3.16 -23.70
C ALA A 218 -2.80 -3.05 -25.10
N ARG A 219 -3.03 -1.91 -25.75
CA ARG A 219 -2.56 -1.64 -27.12
C ARG A 219 -1.04 -1.78 -27.24
N HIS A 220 -0.31 -1.29 -26.25
CA HIS A 220 1.16 -1.21 -26.22
C HIS A 220 1.79 -2.16 -25.19
N GLY A 221 1.00 -3.09 -24.66
CA GLY A 221 1.48 -4.12 -23.72
C GLY A 221 1.37 -3.73 -22.25
N ALA A 222 1.85 -4.66 -21.41
CA ALA A 222 1.83 -4.56 -19.96
C ALA A 222 3.26 -4.61 -19.41
N PHE A 223 3.63 -3.59 -18.64
CA PHE A 223 4.96 -3.40 -18.08
C PHE A 223 4.94 -3.61 -16.59
N VAL A 224 6.02 -4.16 -16.03
CA VAL A 224 6.16 -4.41 -14.60
C VAL A 224 7.54 -4.00 -14.10
N VAL A 225 7.58 -3.41 -12.92
CA VAL A 225 8.80 -3.17 -12.14
C VAL A 225 8.73 -3.93 -10.82
N THR A 226 9.88 -4.14 -10.19
CA THR A 226 9.94 -4.77 -8.87
C THR A 226 9.62 -3.76 -7.77
N GLY A 227 8.92 -4.24 -6.73
CA GLY A 227 8.85 -3.64 -5.41
C GLY A 227 9.73 -4.40 -4.43
N ASN A 228 9.76 -3.96 -3.18
CA ASN A 228 10.61 -4.57 -2.16
C ASN A 228 10.15 -6.00 -1.80
N HIS A 229 8.88 -6.34 -2.03
CA HIS A 229 8.35 -7.67 -1.72
C HIS A 229 8.81 -8.76 -2.69
N GLU A 230 9.12 -8.42 -3.94
CA GLU A 230 9.78 -9.36 -4.86
C GLU A 230 11.15 -9.78 -4.30
N TYR A 231 11.94 -8.84 -3.77
CA TYR A 231 13.26 -9.14 -3.15
C TYR A 231 13.15 -9.98 -1.88
N TYR A 232 12.06 -9.87 -1.12
CA TYR A 232 11.80 -10.76 0.02
C TYR A 232 11.40 -12.18 -0.40
N SER A 233 10.99 -12.35 -1.65
CA SER A 233 10.28 -13.54 -2.14
C SER A 233 11.03 -14.31 -3.23
N GLY A 234 12.26 -13.90 -3.56
CA GLY A 234 13.05 -14.42 -4.69
C GLY A 234 12.86 -13.56 -5.93
N ALA A 235 13.55 -12.42 -6.00
CA ALA A 235 13.36 -11.43 -7.05
C ALA A 235 13.66 -12.01 -8.45
N ASP A 236 14.75 -12.74 -8.60
CA ASP A 236 15.17 -13.29 -9.90
C ASP A 236 14.16 -14.30 -10.44
N GLU A 237 13.64 -15.17 -9.58
CA GLU A 237 12.62 -16.14 -9.95
C GLU A 237 11.31 -15.42 -10.34
N TRP A 238 10.91 -14.38 -9.60
CA TRP A 238 9.71 -13.61 -9.93
C TRP A 238 9.87 -12.79 -11.21
N ILE A 239 11.03 -12.19 -11.44
CA ILE A 239 11.37 -11.51 -12.70
C ILE A 239 11.24 -12.49 -13.87
N ALA A 240 11.81 -13.70 -13.73
CA ALA A 240 11.69 -14.75 -14.74
C ALA A 240 10.23 -15.18 -14.96
N GLU A 241 9.45 -15.33 -13.88
CA GLU A 241 8.03 -15.70 -13.95
C GLU A 241 7.18 -14.61 -14.62
N PHE A 242 7.41 -13.34 -14.31
CA PHE A 242 6.72 -12.22 -14.96
C PHE A 242 6.97 -12.19 -16.46
N ARG A 243 8.23 -12.40 -16.89
CA ARG A 243 8.58 -12.54 -18.31
C ARG A 243 7.86 -13.75 -18.92
N ARG A 244 7.85 -14.90 -18.23
CA ARG A 244 7.21 -16.14 -18.70
C ARG A 244 5.70 -15.98 -18.92
N ILE A 245 5.00 -15.22 -18.08
CA ILE A 245 3.56 -14.95 -18.23
C ILE A 245 3.27 -13.78 -19.19
N GLY A 246 4.28 -13.17 -19.81
CA GLY A 246 4.12 -12.18 -20.87
C GLY A 246 4.13 -10.72 -20.42
N LEU A 247 4.58 -10.42 -19.20
CA LEU A 247 4.81 -9.03 -18.76
C LEU A 247 6.19 -8.55 -19.20
N ALA A 248 6.27 -7.32 -19.71
CA ALA A 248 7.53 -6.65 -20.01
C ALA A 248 8.14 -6.12 -18.71
N VAL A 249 9.07 -6.87 -18.14
CA VAL A 249 9.81 -6.43 -16.94
C VAL A 249 10.80 -5.34 -17.33
N LEU A 250 10.82 -4.23 -16.60
CA LEU A 250 11.77 -3.12 -16.77
C LEU A 250 12.65 -3.01 -15.51
N LEU A 251 13.95 -3.24 -15.67
CA LEU A 251 14.97 -3.12 -14.61
C LEU A 251 16.04 -2.10 -15.03
N ASN A 252 15.88 -0.84 -14.62
CA ASN A 252 16.71 0.28 -15.07
C ASN A 252 16.84 0.33 -16.60
N GLU A 253 15.73 0.14 -17.30
CA GLU A 253 15.65 0.16 -18.76
C GLU A 253 14.36 0.82 -19.23
N HIS A 254 14.29 1.10 -20.52
CA HIS A 254 13.12 1.71 -21.14
C HIS A 254 12.67 1.01 -22.42
N ARG A 255 11.47 1.37 -22.86
CA ARG A 255 10.93 1.11 -24.18
C ARG A 255 10.35 2.40 -24.75
N THR A 256 10.58 2.64 -26.04
CA THR A 256 9.90 3.68 -26.79
C THR A 256 8.58 3.13 -27.31
N ILE A 257 7.50 3.89 -27.13
CA ILE A 257 6.16 3.53 -27.56
C ILE A 257 5.72 4.50 -28.65
N ASP A 258 5.46 3.96 -29.84
CA ASP A 258 4.85 4.67 -30.96
C ASP A 258 3.32 4.68 -30.83
N HIS A 259 2.71 5.86 -30.73
CA HIS A 259 1.26 6.01 -30.68
C HIS A 259 0.80 7.04 -31.71
N GLY A 260 0.32 6.57 -32.87
CA GLY A 260 -0.04 7.46 -33.97
C GLY A 260 1.21 8.11 -34.57
N ASP A 261 1.23 9.44 -34.63
CA ASP A 261 2.39 10.25 -35.00
C ASP A 261 3.21 10.74 -33.78
N GLY A 262 2.80 10.35 -32.56
CA GLY A 262 3.49 10.70 -31.32
C GLY A 262 4.31 9.54 -30.76
N GLN A 263 5.32 9.87 -29.96
CA GLN A 263 6.15 8.92 -29.23
C GLN A 263 6.26 9.30 -27.76
N LEU A 264 6.35 8.29 -26.90
CA LEU A 264 6.71 8.45 -25.50
C LEU A 264 7.67 7.34 -25.05
N VAL A 265 8.45 7.62 -24.01
CA VAL A 265 9.33 6.64 -23.37
C VAL A 265 8.65 6.13 -22.11
N ILE A 266 8.56 4.81 -21.96
CA ILE A 266 8.23 4.13 -20.71
C ILE A 266 9.50 3.53 -20.16
N ALA A 267 9.95 4.03 -19.02
CA ALA A 267 11.10 3.48 -18.30
C ALA A 267 10.65 2.82 -17.00
N GLY A 268 11.46 1.89 -16.50
CA GLY A 268 11.24 1.30 -15.19
C GLY A 268 12.55 1.12 -14.45
N VAL A 269 12.51 1.30 -13.14
CA VAL A 269 13.63 1.03 -12.22
C VAL A 269 13.26 -0.09 -11.26
N THR A 270 14.27 -0.75 -10.71
CA THR A 270 14.09 -1.69 -9.59
C THR A 270 13.56 -0.97 -8.34
N ASP A 271 13.14 -1.74 -7.32
CA ASP A 271 12.80 -1.15 -6.03
C ASP A 271 13.92 -0.24 -5.50
N TYR A 272 13.56 0.87 -4.88
CA TYR A 272 14.53 1.85 -4.36
C TYR A 272 15.57 1.23 -3.42
N SER A 273 15.19 0.19 -2.66
CA SER A 273 16.05 -0.50 -1.71
C SER A 273 16.72 -1.74 -2.28
N ALA A 274 16.47 -2.10 -3.54
CA ALA A 274 16.95 -3.31 -4.20
C ALA A 274 18.47 -3.49 -4.13
N GLY A 275 19.25 -2.40 -4.21
CA GLY A 275 20.71 -2.42 -4.11
C GLY A 275 21.26 -3.01 -2.80
N HIS A 276 20.47 -3.03 -1.73
CA HIS A 276 20.84 -3.68 -0.46
C HIS A 276 20.71 -5.21 -0.51
N PHE A 277 19.90 -5.73 -1.44
CA PHE A 277 19.71 -7.17 -1.68
C PHE A 277 20.67 -7.66 -2.74
N ASP A 278 20.74 -6.93 -3.85
CA ASP A 278 21.65 -7.18 -4.95
C ASP A 278 22.17 -5.83 -5.50
N PRO A 279 23.48 -5.54 -5.37
CA PRO A 279 24.08 -4.33 -5.93
C PRO A 279 23.83 -4.13 -7.43
N ALA A 280 23.68 -5.20 -8.21
CA ALA A 280 23.37 -5.11 -9.64
C ALA A 280 21.96 -4.56 -9.91
N HIS A 281 21.08 -4.64 -8.91
CA HIS A 281 19.72 -4.13 -8.95
C HIS A 281 19.58 -2.76 -8.26
N GLN A 282 20.66 -2.00 -8.07
CA GLN A 282 20.57 -0.64 -7.57
C GLN A 282 19.62 0.21 -8.45
N SER A 283 18.57 0.79 -7.87
CA SER A 283 17.62 1.65 -8.61
C SER A 283 18.35 2.88 -9.17
N ASP A 284 18.22 3.09 -10.48
CA ASP A 284 18.89 4.19 -11.19
C ASP A 284 18.01 4.75 -12.33
N PRO A 285 17.28 5.86 -12.07
CA PRO A 285 16.46 6.53 -13.09
C PRO A 285 17.26 7.06 -14.28
N SER A 286 18.52 7.46 -14.09
CA SER A 286 19.37 7.96 -15.17
C SER A 286 19.78 6.82 -16.11
N ALA A 287 20.17 5.68 -15.55
CA ALA A 287 20.46 4.47 -16.33
C ALA A 287 19.22 3.98 -17.10
N ALA A 288 18.03 4.12 -16.52
CA ALA A 288 16.79 3.73 -17.20
C ALA A 288 16.53 4.50 -18.51
N LEU A 289 17.07 5.72 -18.65
CA LEU A 289 17.00 6.52 -19.89
C LEU A 289 18.25 6.40 -20.78
N ALA A 290 19.25 5.60 -20.40
CA ALA A 290 20.46 5.46 -21.20
C ALA A 290 20.12 4.92 -22.61
N GLY A 291 20.44 5.69 -23.64
CA GLY A 291 20.14 5.37 -25.04
C GLY A 291 18.71 5.68 -25.50
N ALA A 292 17.87 6.30 -24.66
CA ALA A 292 16.54 6.74 -25.07
C ALA A 292 16.62 7.88 -26.11
N PRO A 293 15.68 7.95 -27.07
CA PRO A 293 15.64 9.03 -28.04
C PRO A 293 15.54 10.39 -27.36
N VAL A 294 16.49 11.28 -27.68
CA VAL A 294 16.63 12.58 -27.01
C VAL A 294 15.49 13.56 -27.35
N ASP A 295 14.88 13.38 -28.52
CA ASP A 295 13.77 14.15 -29.06
C ASP A 295 12.41 13.76 -28.47
N VAL A 296 12.31 12.55 -27.89
CA VAL A 296 11.10 12.12 -27.18
C VAL A 296 11.02 12.75 -25.80
N ARG A 297 10.13 13.75 -25.68
CA ARG A 297 9.97 14.58 -24.47
C ARG A 297 9.10 13.95 -23.40
N ILE A 298 8.11 13.13 -23.78
CA ILE A 298 7.21 12.50 -22.82
C ILE A 298 7.87 11.24 -22.28
N ARG A 299 8.33 11.30 -21.03
CA ARG A 299 9.06 10.22 -20.37
C ARG A 299 8.33 9.83 -19.09
N VAL A 300 7.80 8.61 -19.05
CA VAL A 300 7.09 8.07 -17.89
C VAL A 300 7.97 7.05 -17.19
N LEU A 301 8.20 7.24 -15.90
CA LEU A 301 8.92 6.31 -15.04
C LEU A 301 7.95 5.45 -14.23
N LEU A 302 8.14 4.13 -14.29
CA LEU A 302 7.56 3.18 -13.35
C LEU A 302 8.58 2.96 -12.22
N ALA A 303 8.22 3.35 -11.00
CA ALA A 303 9.06 3.17 -9.83
C ALA A 303 8.20 2.80 -8.64
N HIS A 304 8.44 1.65 -8.01
CA HIS A 304 7.58 1.18 -6.92
C HIS A 304 7.49 2.19 -5.76
N GLN A 305 8.62 2.72 -5.29
CA GLN A 305 8.65 3.71 -4.20
C GLN A 305 8.61 5.15 -4.73
N PRO A 306 7.78 6.05 -4.16
CA PRO A 306 7.80 7.47 -4.49
C PRO A 306 9.13 8.16 -4.20
N ARG A 307 10.00 7.54 -3.40
CA ARG A 307 11.34 8.04 -3.05
C ARG A 307 12.27 8.23 -4.24
N SER A 308 12.01 7.56 -5.36
CA SER A 308 12.78 7.77 -6.61
C SER A 308 12.50 9.12 -7.27
N ALA A 309 11.48 9.87 -6.83
CA ALA A 309 11.02 11.09 -7.50
C ALA A 309 12.07 12.18 -7.67
N SER A 310 12.97 12.38 -6.69
CA SER A 310 14.03 13.38 -6.83
C SER A 310 14.98 13.01 -7.97
N ALA A 311 15.51 11.79 -7.95
CA ALA A 311 16.40 11.29 -9.00
C ALA A 311 15.69 11.20 -10.37
N ALA A 312 14.39 10.91 -10.38
CA ALA A 312 13.59 10.91 -11.60
C ALA A 312 13.41 12.33 -12.18
N ALA A 313 13.18 13.33 -11.32
CA ALA A 313 13.11 14.72 -11.75
C ALA A 313 14.46 15.18 -12.32
N ASP A 314 15.56 14.85 -11.65
CA ASP A 314 16.91 15.17 -12.08
C ASP A 314 17.28 14.49 -13.42
N ALA A 315 16.79 13.27 -13.65
CA ALA A 315 16.95 12.55 -14.92
C ALA A 315 16.03 13.07 -16.05
N GLY A 316 15.13 14.01 -15.76
CA GLY A 316 14.25 14.65 -16.75
C GLY A 316 13.01 13.84 -17.12
N PHE A 317 12.45 13.06 -16.18
CA PHE A 317 11.16 12.41 -16.39
C PHE A 317 9.99 13.41 -16.30
N THR A 318 8.92 13.15 -17.06
CA THR A 318 7.70 13.96 -17.09
C THR A 318 6.68 13.48 -16.03
N LEU A 319 6.57 12.17 -15.86
CA LEU A 319 5.62 11.53 -14.95
C LEU A 319 6.27 10.31 -14.28
N GLN A 320 6.09 10.16 -12.98
CA GLN A 320 6.41 8.96 -12.23
C GLN A 320 5.13 8.32 -11.70
N LEU A 321 4.99 7.01 -11.92
CA LEU A 321 3.94 6.18 -11.35
C LEU A 321 4.53 5.29 -10.25
N SER A 322 3.98 5.42 -9.04
CA SER A 322 4.45 4.72 -7.85
C SER A 322 3.34 4.08 -7.04
N GLY A 323 3.70 3.17 -6.13
CA GLY A 323 2.84 2.50 -5.17
C GLY A 323 3.42 2.58 -3.75
N HIS A 324 3.65 1.43 -3.12
CA HIS A 324 4.40 1.19 -1.87
C HIS A 324 3.73 1.69 -0.58
N THR A 325 3.10 2.85 -0.63
CA THR A 325 2.65 3.55 0.58
C THR A 325 1.31 3.04 1.10
N HIS A 326 0.53 2.38 0.26
CA HIS A 326 -0.89 2.02 0.48
C HIS A 326 -1.78 3.20 0.95
N GLY A 327 -1.33 4.45 0.84
CA GLY A 327 -1.91 5.60 1.55
C GLY A 327 -2.01 5.40 3.07
N GLY A 328 -1.10 4.61 3.65
CA GLY A 328 -1.09 4.17 5.06
C GLY A 328 -2.21 3.20 5.45
N GLN A 329 -2.84 2.56 4.47
CA GLN A 329 -3.80 1.44 4.49
C GLN A 329 -5.03 1.52 5.40
N PHE A 330 -4.90 1.91 6.67
CA PHE A 330 -6.04 2.10 7.55
C PHE A 330 -5.78 3.15 8.63
N PHE A 331 -6.80 3.94 8.92
CA PHE A 331 -6.76 4.95 9.98
C PHE A 331 -6.31 4.36 11.34
N PRO A 332 -5.45 5.08 12.09
CA PRO A 332 -4.87 6.40 11.82
C PRO A 332 -3.48 6.36 11.15
N TRP A 333 -3.04 5.19 10.68
CA TRP A 333 -1.68 5.00 10.13
C TRP A 333 -1.40 5.79 8.85
N ASN A 334 -2.47 6.24 8.17
CA ASN A 334 -2.43 7.19 7.07
C ASN A 334 -1.80 8.55 7.41
N PHE A 335 -1.75 8.95 8.69
CA PHE A 335 -1.03 10.17 9.10
C PHE A 335 0.48 9.94 9.25
N PHE A 336 0.87 8.75 9.72
CA PHE A 336 2.27 8.45 10.04
C PHE A 336 3.11 8.06 8.82
N VAL A 337 2.47 7.56 7.74
CA VAL A 337 3.18 7.21 6.50
C VAL A 337 3.92 8.42 5.88
N ARG A 338 3.45 9.64 6.13
CA ARG A 338 4.09 10.90 5.69
C ARG A 338 5.46 11.14 6.33
N LEU A 339 5.75 10.52 7.47
CA LEU A 339 7.06 10.63 8.13
C LEU A 339 8.14 9.83 7.41
N GLN A 340 7.76 8.92 6.52
CA GLN A 340 8.68 8.01 5.83
C GLN A 340 8.67 8.19 4.31
N GLN A 341 7.59 8.75 3.76
CA GLN A 341 7.35 8.83 2.31
C GLN A 341 6.99 10.26 1.91
N PRO A 342 7.68 10.84 0.90
CA PRO A 342 7.45 12.23 0.48
C PRO A 342 6.08 12.42 -0.19
N PHE A 343 5.59 11.39 -0.88
CA PHE A 343 4.28 11.35 -1.52
C PHE A 343 3.56 10.09 -1.04
N THR A 344 2.30 10.24 -0.63
CA THR A 344 1.57 9.16 0.08
C THR A 344 0.31 8.69 -0.63
N ALA A 345 -0.29 9.51 -1.48
CA ALA A 345 -1.39 9.13 -2.35
C ALA A 345 -1.69 10.26 -3.33
N GLY A 346 -2.22 9.94 -4.51
CA GLY A 346 -2.71 10.92 -5.47
C GLY A 346 -1.61 11.56 -6.31
N LEU A 347 -2.00 12.60 -7.05
CA LEU A 347 -1.13 13.34 -7.96
C LEU A 347 -0.47 14.53 -7.24
N ALA A 348 0.84 14.63 -7.36
CA ALA A 348 1.66 15.73 -6.83
C ALA A 348 2.69 16.18 -7.88
N ARG A 349 3.32 17.34 -7.66
CA ARG A 349 4.37 17.87 -8.54
C ARG A 349 5.66 18.13 -7.76
N LEU A 350 6.80 17.77 -8.34
CA LEU A 350 8.15 17.98 -7.81
C LEU A 350 9.07 18.47 -8.93
N ASN A 351 9.58 19.69 -8.86
CA ASN A 351 10.55 20.22 -9.84
C ASN A 351 10.16 19.97 -11.31
N GLY A 352 8.88 20.14 -11.65
CA GLY A 352 8.35 19.90 -13.01
C GLY A 352 7.86 18.46 -13.26
N LEU A 353 8.37 17.46 -12.53
CA LEU A 353 7.92 16.07 -12.57
C LEU A 353 6.54 15.92 -11.91
N TRP A 354 5.60 15.27 -12.60
CA TRP A 354 4.40 14.74 -11.97
C TRP A 354 4.69 13.43 -11.26
N VAL A 355 4.19 13.28 -10.03
CA VAL A 355 4.30 12.03 -9.26
C VAL A 355 2.90 11.58 -8.89
N TYR A 356 2.49 10.42 -9.40
CA TYR A 356 1.27 9.77 -8.96
C TYR A 356 1.61 8.59 -8.04
N THR A 357 1.14 8.65 -6.80
CA THR A 357 1.29 7.56 -5.83
C THR A 357 -0.01 6.83 -5.65
N SER A 358 -0.06 5.57 -6.06
CA SER A 358 -1.21 4.72 -5.87
C SER A 358 -1.37 4.30 -4.41
N ARG A 359 -2.62 4.19 -3.96
CA ARG A 359 -2.97 3.59 -2.66
C ARG A 359 -2.91 2.06 -2.67
N GLY A 360 -2.49 1.45 -3.77
CA GLY A 360 -2.40 0.01 -3.95
C GLY A 360 -3.73 -0.62 -4.35
N THR A 361 -3.63 -1.67 -5.15
CA THR A 361 -4.75 -2.45 -5.69
C THR A 361 -5.19 -3.54 -4.71
N GLY A 362 -4.24 -4.18 -4.01
CA GLY A 362 -4.52 -5.17 -2.98
C GLY A 362 -4.51 -4.58 -1.57
N TYR A 363 -3.96 -5.31 -0.61
CA TYR A 363 -3.63 -4.84 0.73
C TYR A 363 -2.43 -5.65 1.24
N TRP A 364 -1.61 -5.04 2.09
CA TRP A 364 -0.47 -5.68 2.71
C TRP A 364 -0.73 -5.96 4.20
N GLY A 365 -0.28 -7.11 4.71
CA GLY A 365 -0.46 -7.45 6.11
C GLY A 365 -1.92 -7.68 6.49
N PRO A 366 -2.50 -6.95 7.47
CA PRO A 366 -3.84 -7.25 7.95
C PRO A 366 -4.86 -6.96 6.84
N PRO A 367 -5.83 -7.85 6.59
CA PRO A 367 -6.85 -7.65 5.55
C PRO A 367 -7.85 -6.58 5.99
N LYS A 368 -7.42 -5.31 6.01
CA LYS A 368 -8.15 -4.18 6.58
C LYS A 368 -7.79 -2.89 5.84
N ARG A 369 -8.80 -2.21 5.29
CA ARG A 369 -8.66 -0.87 4.68
C ARG A 369 -9.67 0.13 5.25
N LEU A 370 -9.21 1.29 5.72
CA LEU A 370 -10.07 2.34 6.28
C LEU A 370 -9.49 3.73 6.04
N GLY A 371 -10.23 4.61 5.36
CA GLY A 371 -9.68 5.92 4.95
C GLY A 371 -8.57 5.80 3.89
N ALA A 372 -8.41 4.60 3.31
CA ALA A 372 -7.46 4.30 2.25
C ALA A 372 -8.03 3.26 1.27
N PRO A 373 -9.02 3.62 0.44
CA PRO A 373 -9.60 2.68 -0.52
C PRO A 373 -8.52 2.17 -1.47
N SER A 374 -8.63 0.89 -1.88
CA SER A 374 -7.79 0.34 -2.94
C SER A 374 -8.28 0.82 -4.31
N GLU A 375 -7.36 0.86 -5.26
CA GLU A 375 -7.62 1.41 -6.58
C GLU A 375 -6.93 0.66 -7.72
N ILE A 376 -7.58 0.73 -8.88
CA ILE A 376 -7.02 0.53 -10.21
C ILE A 376 -7.03 1.93 -10.83
N THR A 377 -5.86 2.52 -11.07
CA THR A 377 -5.82 3.91 -11.52
C THR A 377 -5.77 3.95 -13.04
N ARG A 378 -6.72 4.63 -13.68
CA ARG A 378 -6.62 5.03 -15.08
C ARG A 378 -6.05 6.45 -15.13
N VAL A 379 -4.76 6.53 -15.43
CA VAL A 379 -4.08 7.79 -15.72
C VAL A 379 -4.34 8.14 -17.17
N ARG A 380 -4.80 9.37 -17.41
CA ARG A 380 -4.99 9.94 -18.74
C ARG A 380 -4.05 11.14 -18.90
N LEU A 381 -3.19 11.09 -19.90
CA LEU A 381 -2.38 12.25 -20.27
C LEU A 381 -3.30 13.27 -20.95
N VAL A 382 -3.25 14.53 -20.50
CA VAL A 382 -4.04 15.61 -21.10
C VAL A 382 -3.15 16.82 -21.35
N ARG A 383 -3.45 17.58 -22.40
CA ARG A 383 -2.77 18.85 -22.63
C ARG A 383 -3.04 19.81 -21.46
N ASP A 384 -2.00 20.48 -20.98
CA ASP A 384 -2.19 21.60 -20.06
C ASP A 384 -2.59 22.85 -20.85
N ASP A 385 -3.89 23.15 -20.89
CA ASP A 385 -4.42 24.31 -21.60
C ASP A 385 -4.32 25.60 -20.76
N GLY A 386 -3.65 25.58 -19.60
CA GLY A 386 -3.49 26.73 -18.70
C GLY A 386 -4.80 27.23 -18.06
N ASN A 387 -5.95 26.64 -18.39
CA ASN A 387 -7.28 27.17 -18.08
C ASN A 387 -8.15 26.22 -17.20
N ARG A 388 -7.56 25.16 -16.63
CA ARG A 388 -8.28 24.15 -15.81
C ARG A 388 -7.94 24.15 -14.31
N ALA A 389 -7.29 25.19 -13.80
CA ALA A 389 -6.98 25.32 -12.37
C ALA A 389 -8.21 25.49 -11.42
N GLY A 390 -9.44 25.37 -11.91
CA GLY A 390 -10.66 25.68 -11.14
C GLY A 390 -11.66 24.54 -10.88
N ALA A 391 -11.55 23.36 -11.50
CA ALA A 391 -12.60 22.34 -11.40
C ALA A 391 -12.04 20.91 -11.31
N GLY A 392 -11.72 20.45 -10.11
CA GLY A 392 -11.47 19.03 -9.86
C GLY A 392 -10.45 18.68 -8.77
N ALA A 393 -9.76 19.65 -8.16
CA ALA A 393 -8.86 19.40 -7.03
C ALA A 393 -9.66 19.18 -5.73
N GLY A 394 -10.34 18.04 -5.63
CA GLY A 394 -10.90 17.54 -4.39
C GLY A 394 -9.80 16.97 -3.49
N ALA A 395 -9.55 17.66 -2.38
CA ALA A 395 -8.66 17.31 -1.26
C ALA A 395 -7.15 17.49 -1.50
N SER A 396 -6.75 18.77 -1.58
CA SER A 396 -5.41 19.25 -1.27
C SER A 396 -4.95 18.81 0.14
N ALA A 397 -3.72 18.31 0.21
CA ALA A 397 -2.81 18.60 1.31
C ALA A 397 -1.46 18.98 0.70
N THR A 398 -1.41 20.17 0.07
CA THR A 398 -0.15 20.88 -0.12
C THR A 398 0.40 21.26 1.26
N LEU A 399 1.54 20.70 1.62
CA LEU A 399 2.40 21.26 2.66
C LEU A 399 3.79 21.41 2.07
N ASN A 400 4.23 22.66 2.05
CA ASN A 400 5.50 23.15 1.54
C ASN A 400 6.68 22.31 2.06
N ALA A 401 7.45 21.77 1.14
CA ALA A 401 8.81 21.33 1.40
C ALA A 401 9.73 22.56 1.29
N GLU A 402 9.85 23.30 2.38
CA GLU A 402 11.01 24.16 2.64
C GLU A 402 11.49 23.90 4.07
N ARG A 403 12.42 22.94 4.20
CA ARG A 403 13.65 22.97 5.00
C ARG A 403 14.30 21.60 5.10
#